data_AF-A0A6A6DQ33-F1
#
_entry.id   AF-A0A6A6DQ33-F1
#
_cell.length_a   1.000
_cell.length_b   1.000
_cell.length_c   1.000
_cell.angle_alpha   90.00
_cell.angle_beta   90.00
_cell.angle_gamma   90.00
#
_symmetry.space_group_name_H-M   'P 1'
#
loop_
_entity.id
_entity.type
_entity.pdbx_description
1 polymer ?
#
loop_
_entity_poly.entity_id
_entity_poly.type
_entity_poly.pdbx_seq_one_letter_code
_entity_poly.pdbx_strand_id
1 'polypeptide(L)'
;MLIPCPPTALPEAFWVICLRSMQAFGRGRRVIFKFNKLNSKKCAYCTLQNEKCIPIPWYVREEYAAFWAAIDDLVLEEEEEMDLEEIIAIKRAAYALDNVVRVTTSMMKESGTDPLVFALLEGI
;
A
#
# COMPACT_ATOMS: atom_id res chain seq x y z
N MET A 1 -12.33 13.54 -16.82
CA MET A 1 -13.25 13.06 -15.75
C MET A 1 -12.67 11.76 -15.22
N LEU A 2 -12.11 11.78 -14.01
CA LEU A 2 -11.62 10.57 -13.33
C LEU A 2 -12.81 9.98 -12.57
N ILE A 3 -13.21 8.76 -12.92
CA ILE A 3 -14.29 8.06 -12.23
C ILE A 3 -13.81 7.75 -10.80
N PRO A 4 -14.57 8.10 -9.75
CA PRO A 4 -14.21 7.75 -8.39
C PRO A 4 -14.11 6.23 -8.30
N CYS A 5 -12.94 5.74 -7.88
CA CYS A 5 -12.77 4.31 -7.69
C CYS A 5 -13.71 3.85 -6.57
N PRO A 6 -14.53 2.79 -6.77
CA PRO A 6 -15.44 2.34 -5.74
C PRO A 6 -14.70 2.06 -4.43
N PRO A 7 -15.30 2.36 -3.26
CA PRO A 7 -14.73 1.97 -1.98
C PRO A 7 -14.71 0.44 -1.94
N THR A 8 -13.53 -0.15 -2.19
CA THR A 8 -13.16 -1.59 -2.28
C THR A 8 -12.50 -1.99 -3.61
N ALA A 9 -12.60 -1.17 -4.66
CA ALA A 9 -11.86 -1.40 -5.89
C ALA A 9 -10.52 -0.66 -5.82
N LEU A 10 -9.44 -1.40 -5.99
CA LEU A 10 -8.12 -0.82 -6.23
C LEU A 10 -8.10 -0.46 -7.73
N PRO A 11 -7.80 0.80 -8.13
CA PRO A 11 -7.50 1.10 -9.53
C PRO A 11 -6.37 0.17 -10.02
N GLU A 12 -6.32 -0.21 -11.30
CA GLU A 12 -5.29 -1.14 -11.84
C GLU A 12 -3.85 -0.81 -11.40
N ALA A 13 -3.53 0.47 -11.16
CA ALA A 13 -2.24 0.93 -10.62
C ALA A 13 -1.93 0.44 -9.18
N PHE A 14 -2.93 0.03 -8.40
CA PHE A 14 -2.81 -0.38 -7.00
C PHE A 14 -2.96 -1.89 -6.80
N TRP A 15 -2.97 -2.67 -7.89
CA TRP A 15 -3.08 -4.13 -7.88
C TRP A 15 -1.75 -4.86 -7.67
N VAL A 16 -0.68 -4.16 -7.29
CA VAL A 16 0.63 -4.81 -7.17
C VAL A 16 0.94 -5.25 -5.76
N ILE A 17 0.59 -4.47 -4.73
CA ILE A 17 0.89 -4.74 -3.31
C ILE A 17 -0.26 -4.36 -2.38
N CYS A 18 -0.43 -5.08 -1.27
CA CYS A 18 -1.42 -4.75 -0.23
C CYS A 18 -0.76 -4.09 0.99
N LEU A 19 -1.56 -3.44 1.85
CA LEU A 19 -1.05 -2.73 3.03
C LEU A 19 -0.27 -3.67 3.97
N ARG A 20 -0.69 -4.93 4.13
CA ARG A 20 0.04 -5.91 4.97
C ARG A 20 1.42 -6.25 4.43
N SER A 21 1.55 -6.38 3.11
CA SER A 21 2.84 -6.63 2.47
C SER A 21 3.76 -5.43 2.65
N MET A 22 3.24 -4.21 2.46
CA MET A 22 3.99 -2.99 2.72
C MET A 22 4.44 -2.88 4.18
N GLN A 23 3.58 -3.21 5.14
CA GLN A 23 3.96 -3.24 6.56
C GLN A 23 5.05 -4.28 6.85
N ALA A 24 5.08 -5.39 6.11
CA ALA A 24 6.17 -6.36 6.21
C ALA A 24 7.49 -5.76 5.72
N PHE A 25 7.50 -5.02 4.62
CA PHE A 25 8.66 -4.25 4.16
C PHE A 25 9.09 -3.19 5.18
N GLY A 26 8.16 -2.45 5.78
CA GLY A 26 8.45 -1.50 6.86
C GLY A 26 9.09 -2.16 8.10
N ARG A 27 8.87 -3.46 8.30
CA ARG A 27 9.54 -4.26 9.34
C ARG A 27 10.90 -4.82 8.89
N GLY A 28 11.36 -4.46 7.70
CA GLY A 28 12.60 -4.95 7.09
C GLY A 28 12.49 -6.37 6.54
N ARG A 29 11.28 -6.88 6.29
CA ARG A 29 11.09 -8.21 5.69
C ARG A 29 10.94 -8.08 4.18
N ARG A 30 11.79 -8.76 3.41
CA ARG A 30 11.51 -9.03 2.00
C ARG A 30 10.34 -10.01 1.91
N VAL A 31 9.34 -9.68 1.12
CA VAL A 31 8.16 -10.53 0.94
C VAL A 31 7.81 -10.61 -0.54
N ILE A 32 7.35 -11.78 -0.99
CA ILE A 32 6.77 -11.91 -2.32
C ILE A 32 5.35 -11.36 -2.24
N PHE A 33 5.07 -10.28 -2.95
CA PHE A 33 3.82 -9.54 -2.78
C PHE A 33 3.00 -9.39 -4.06
N LYS A 34 3.51 -9.73 -5.24
CA LYS A 34 2.75 -9.66 -6.50
C LYS A 34 1.53 -10.59 -6.45
N PHE A 35 0.48 -10.25 -7.17
CA PHE A 35 -0.71 -11.09 -7.28
C PHE A 35 -0.45 -12.23 -8.26
N ASN A 36 -0.65 -13.47 -7.81
CA ASN A 36 -0.36 -14.66 -8.63
C ASN A 36 -1.29 -14.82 -9.85
N LYS A 37 -2.46 -14.16 -9.84
CA LYS A 37 -3.46 -14.21 -10.92
C LYS A 37 -4.15 -12.87 -11.05
N LEU A 38 -4.53 -12.53 -12.29
CA LEU A 38 -5.22 -11.29 -12.68
C LEU A 38 -6.57 -11.05 -11.99
N ASN A 39 -7.17 -12.08 -11.38
CA ASN A 39 -8.42 -11.99 -10.61
C ASN A 39 -8.27 -12.49 -9.17
N SER A 40 -7.03 -12.59 -8.66
CA SER A 40 -6.80 -13.05 -7.30
C SER A 40 -7.27 -11.99 -6.31
N LYS A 41 -8.07 -12.41 -5.32
CA LYS A 41 -8.46 -11.56 -4.19
C LYS A 41 -7.33 -11.39 -3.16
N LYS A 42 -6.24 -12.14 -3.32
CA LYS A 42 -5.09 -12.15 -2.40
C LYS A 42 -3.77 -11.98 -3.15
N CYS A 43 -2.88 -11.19 -2.58
CA CYS A 43 -1.49 -11.12 -3.00
C CYS A 43 -0.72 -12.38 -2.58
N ALA A 44 0.47 -12.63 -3.16
CA ALA A 44 1.29 -13.79 -2.80
C ALA A 44 1.57 -13.87 -1.29
N TYR A 45 1.93 -12.73 -0.68
CA TYR A 45 2.23 -12.64 0.75
C TYR A 45 1.03 -13.06 1.62
N CYS A 46 -0.15 -12.47 1.40
CA CYS A 46 -1.35 -12.82 2.15
C CYS A 46 -1.86 -14.22 1.84
N THR A 47 -1.57 -14.76 0.66
CA THR A 47 -1.86 -16.15 0.32
C THR A 47 -1.01 -17.09 1.18
N LEU A 48 0.29 -16.84 1.30
CA LEU A 48 1.19 -17.62 2.16
C LEU A 48 0.81 -17.55 3.63
N GLN A 49 0.35 -16.39 4.10
CA GLN A 49 -0.07 -16.19 5.49
C GLN A 49 -1.50 -16.68 5.78
N ASN A 50 -2.23 -17.19 4.78
CA ASN A 50 -3.65 -17.53 4.84
C ASN A 50 -4.55 -16.40 5.36
N GLU A 51 -4.27 -15.18 4.93
CA GLU A 51 -4.81 -13.96 5.53
C GLU A 51 -5.55 -13.12 4.50
N LYS A 52 -6.38 -12.19 4.96
CA LYS A 52 -7.09 -11.27 4.05
C LYS A 52 -6.17 -10.11 3.64
N CYS A 53 -6.19 -9.77 2.36
CA CYS A 53 -5.56 -8.55 1.88
C CYS A 53 -6.30 -7.32 2.39
N ILE A 54 -5.53 -6.31 2.76
CA ILE A 54 -6.06 -4.98 3.10
C ILE A 54 -5.67 -4.06 1.93
N PRO A 55 -6.65 -3.48 1.22
CA PRO A 55 -6.36 -2.56 0.13
C PRO A 55 -5.66 -1.31 0.65
N ILE A 56 -4.76 -0.75 -0.16
CA ILE A 56 -4.13 0.54 0.15
C ILE A 56 -5.18 1.63 -0.06
N PRO A 57 -5.42 2.51 0.92
CA PRO A 57 -6.38 3.60 0.77
C PRO A 57 -5.99 4.56 -0.36
N TRP A 58 -6.97 5.12 -1.06
CA TRP A 58 -6.72 6.01 -2.21
C TRP A 58 -6.02 7.33 -1.83
N TYR A 59 -6.20 7.79 -0.59
CA TYR A 59 -5.68 9.06 -0.10
C TYR A 59 -4.18 9.02 0.25
N VAL A 60 -3.55 7.85 0.29
CA VAL A 60 -2.09 7.71 0.52
C VAL A 60 -1.30 7.56 -0.79
N ARG A 61 -1.78 8.20 -1.85
CA ARG A 61 -1.22 8.03 -3.20
C ARG A 61 0.24 8.48 -3.28
N GLU A 62 0.57 9.60 -2.64
CA GLU A 62 1.92 10.19 -2.71
C GLU A 62 2.92 9.33 -1.93
N GLU A 63 2.55 8.89 -0.73
CA GLU A 63 3.36 8.00 0.09
C GLU A 63 3.49 6.62 -0.57
N TYR A 64 2.44 6.15 -1.23
CA TYR A 64 2.48 4.94 -2.02
C TYR A 64 3.46 5.05 -3.19
N ALA A 65 3.48 6.17 -3.91
CA ALA A 65 4.43 6.39 -4.99
C ALA A 65 5.88 6.42 -4.48
N ALA A 66 6.12 7.08 -3.35
CA ALA A 66 7.45 7.10 -2.71
C ALA A 66 7.89 5.70 -2.24
N PHE A 67 6.97 4.93 -1.65
CA PHE A 67 7.22 3.54 -1.29
C PHE A 67 7.49 2.68 -2.52
N TRP A 68 6.68 2.82 -3.57
CA TRP A 68 6.81 2.07 -4.81
C TRP A 68 8.16 2.34 -5.46
N ALA A 69 8.57 3.60 -5.59
CA ALA A 69 9.88 3.98 -6.12
C ALA A 69 11.03 3.32 -5.33
N ALA A 70 10.91 3.22 -4.00
CA ALA A 70 11.93 2.59 -3.16
C ALA A 70 11.98 1.05 -3.28
N ILE A 71 10.92 0.40 -3.79
CA ILE A 71 10.88 -1.06 -3.95
C ILE A 71 10.93 -1.53 -5.40
N ASP A 72 10.65 -0.66 -6.37
CA ASP A 72 10.65 -1.02 -7.81
C ASP A 72 12.05 -1.41 -8.27
N ASP A 73 13.07 -0.72 -7.73
CA ASP A 73 14.49 -1.06 -7.93
C ASP A 73 14.82 -2.50 -7.48
N LEU A 74 14.12 -3.02 -6.45
CA LEU A 74 14.33 -4.38 -5.94
C LEU A 74 13.59 -5.49 -6.69
N VAL A 75 12.65 -5.14 -7.56
CA VAL A 75 11.83 -6.13 -8.29
C VAL A 75 12.57 -6.64 -9.53
N LEU A 76 13.65 -5.97 -9.95
CA LEU A 76 14.43 -6.29 -11.14
C LEU A 76 15.69 -7.12 -10.85
N GLU A 77 16.17 -7.14 -9.61
CA GLU A 77 17.39 -7.84 -9.21
C GLU A 77 17.03 -9.05 -8.34
N GLU A 78 16.75 -10.18 -8.99
CA GLU A 78 16.69 -11.47 -8.30
C GLU A 78 18.08 -11.76 -7.68
N GLU A 79 18.11 -11.86 -6.35
CA GLU A 79 19.23 -12.35 -5.52
C GLU A 79 20.41 -11.40 -5.22
N GLU A 80 20.27 -10.07 -5.33
CA GLU A 80 21.27 -9.17 -4.72
C GLU A 80 20.92 -8.81 -3.25
N GLU A 81 21.94 -8.84 -2.39
CA GLU A 81 21.85 -8.50 -0.97
C GLU A 81 21.51 -7.00 -0.87
N MET A 82 20.30 -6.69 -0.40
CA MET A 82 19.79 -5.32 -0.27
C MET A 82 20.79 -4.47 0.49
N ASP A 83 21.18 -3.33 -0.08
CA ASP A 83 22.08 -2.43 0.65
C ASP A 83 21.34 -1.86 1.88
N LEU A 84 22.11 -1.41 2.88
CA LEU A 84 21.53 -0.87 4.12
C LEU A 84 20.71 0.42 3.86
N GLU A 85 21.09 1.21 2.87
CA GLU A 85 20.47 2.46 2.48
C GLU A 85 19.10 2.24 1.80
N GLU A 86 18.98 1.25 0.92
CA GLU A 86 17.74 0.75 0.33
C GLU A 86 16.78 0.27 1.41
N ILE A 87 17.27 -0.54 2.37
CA ILE A 87 16.47 -1.00 3.50
C ILE A 87 15.94 0.20 4.30
N ILE A 88 16.78 1.21 4.54
CA ILE A 88 16.40 2.41 5.27
C ILE A 88 15.35 3.21 4.50
N ALA A 89 15.53 3.38 3.18
CA ALA A 89 14.59 4.10 2.32
C ALA A 89 13.21 3.43 2.33
N ILE A 90 13.17 2.12 2.13
CA ILE A 90 11.93 1.33 2.16
C ILE A 90 11.25 1.42 3.51
N LYS A 91 12.01 1.27 4.61
CA LYS A 91 11.46 1.39 5.97
C LYS A 91 10.87 2.77 6.23
N ARG A 92 11.56 3.84 5.80
CA ARG A 92 11.07 5.22 5.94
C ARG A 92 9.79 5.45 5.15
N ALA A 93 9.76 5.02 3.89
CA ALA A 93 8.58 5.18 3.04
C ALA A 93 7.38 4.37 3.56
N ALA A 94 7.61 3.11 3.95
CA ALA A 94 6.56 2.27 4.54
C ALA A 94 6.04 2.84 5.86
N TYR A 95 6.91 3.43 6.69
CA TYR A 95 6.51 4.07 7.95
C TYR A 95 5.70 5.35 7.71
N ALA A 96 6.09 6.18 6.75
CA ALA A 96 5.33 7.36 6.37
C ALA A 96 3.92 6.99 5.91
N LEU A 97 3.80 6.00 5.03
CA LEU A 97 2.51 5.51 4.53
C LEU A 97 1.65 4.94 5.66
N ASP A 98 2.21 4.07 6.52
CA ASP A 98 1.48 3.50 7.65
C ASP A 98 0.97 4.58 8.62
N ASN A 99 1.79 5.62 8.85
CA ASN A 99 1.40 6.75 9.69
C ASN A 99 0.22 7.52 9.12
N VAL A 100 0.24 7.86 7.82
CA VAL A 100 -0.86 8.59 7.19
C VAL A 100 -2.14 7.76 7.22
N VAL A 101 -2.06 6.46 6.90
CA VAL A 101 -3.22 5.56 7.03
C VAL A 101 -3.76 5.56 8.45
N ARG A 102 -2.88 5.43 9.46
CA ARG A 102 -3.29 5.38 10.86
C ARG A 102 -3.93 6.68 11.35
N VAL A 103 -3.30 7.82 11.08
CA VAL A 103 -3.77 9.15 11.50
C VAL A 103 -5.10 9.48 10.82
N THR A 104 -5.16 9.37 9.49
CA THR A 104 -6.37 9.67 8.72
C THR A 104 -7.52 8.74 9.10
N THR A 105 -7.24 7.44 9.32
CA THR A 105 -8.26 6.49 9.80
C THR A 105 -8.77 6.84 11.21
N SER A 106 -7.90 7.35 12.10
CA SER A 106 -8.32 7.82 13.43
C SER A 106 -9.21 9.05 13.31
N MET A 107 -8.77 10.04 12.53
CA MET A 107 -9.52 11.28 12.32
C MET A 107 -10.91 11.01 11.72
N MET A 108 -11.00 10.14 10.70
CA MET A 108 -12.29 9.76 10.10
C MET A 108 -13.23 9.05 11.09
N LYS A 109 -12.68 8.24 12.00
CA LYS A 109 -13.48 7.60 13.06
C LYS A 109 -14.01 8.59 14.08
N GLU A 110 -13.17 9.55 14.48
CA GLU A 110 -13.52 10.58 15.47
C GLU A 110 -14.54 11.59 14.91
N SER A 111 -14.44 11.92 13.62
CA SER A 111 -15.35 12.87 12.97
C SER A 111 -16.68 12.25 12.50
N GLY A 112 -16.84 10.93 12.64
CA GLY A 112 -18.03 10.20 12.14
C GLY A 112 -18.25 10.36 10.63
N THR A 113 -17.24 10.83 9.90
CA THR A 113 -17.36 11.20 8.49
C THR A 113 -17.05 9.97 7.64
N ASP A 114 -17.99 9.59 6.77
CA ASP A 114 -17.75 8.54 5.79
C ASP A 114 -16.56 8.93 4.89
N PRO A 115 -15.60 8.04 4.61
CA PRO A 115 -14.48 8.31 3.71
C PRO A 115 -14.87 8.90 2.35
N LEU A 116 -16.09 8.63 1.88
CA LEU A 116 -16.66 9.19 0.65
C LEU A 116 -17.06 10.67 0.78
N VAL A 117 -17.47 11.10 1.97
CA VAL A 117 -17.87 12.50 2.24
C VAL A 117 -16.64 13.39 2.37
N PHE A 118 -15.53 12.87 2.93
CA PHE A 118 -14.27 13.61 2.99
C PHE A 118 -13.68 13.86 1.59
N ALA A 119 -13.77 12.87 0.69
CA ALA A 119 -13.33 13.02 -0.70
C ALA A 119 -14.11 14.11 -1.46
N LEU A 120 -15.42 14.22 -1.20
CA LEU A 120 -16.29 15.24 -1.81
C LEU A 120 -16.04 16.66 -1.29
N LEU A 121 -15.57 16.81 -0.05
CA LEU A 121 -15.28 18.11 0.56
C LEU A 121 -13.95 18.71 0.09
N GLU A 122 -12.96 17.87 -0.20
CA GLU A 122 -11.64 18.28 -0.69
C GLU A 122 -11.60 18.54 -2.22
N GLY A 123 -12.72 18.33 -2.93
CA GLY A 123 -12.85 18.73 -4.34
C GLY A 123 -11.94 17.97 -5.31
N ILE A 124 -11.80 16.65 -5.13
CA ILE A 124 -11.11 15.73 -6.05
C ILE A 124 -12.13 14.90 -6.84
#